data_AF-A0A7X3Y7X0-F1
#
_entry.id   AF-A0A7X3Y7X0-F1
#
_cell.length_a   1.000
_cell.length_b   1.000
_cell.length_c   1.000
_cell.angle_alpha   90.00
_cell.angle_beta   90.00
_cell.angle_gamma   90.00
#
_symmetry.space_group_name_H-M   'P 1'
#
loop_
_entity.id
_entity.type
_entity.pdbx_description
1 polymer ?
#
loop_
_entity_poly.entity_id
_entity_poly.type
_entity_poly.pdbx_seq_one_letter_code
_entity_poly.pdbx_strand_id
1 'polypeptide(L)' 'MSIGPWQVIIVLVIILILFGAGKLPRVMGDLAKGVKNFKKGLNEEDREAAIESKPAETVAATESEKDTAART' A
#
# COMPACT_ATOMS: atom_id res chain seq x y z
N MET A 1 -29.39 -11.47 -16.04
CA MET A 1 -28.08 -10.97 -16.50
C MET A 1 -27.41 -10.25 -15.35
N SER A 2 -26.59 -10.95 -14.57
CA SER A 2 -25.93 -10.38 -13.40
C SER A 2 -24.65 -9.68 -13.84
N ILE A 3 -24.47 -8.42 -13.42
CA ILE A 3 -23.18 -7.74 -13.49
C ILE A 3 -22.27 -8.51 -12.54
N GLY A 4 -21.51 -9.43 -13.12
CA GLY A 4 -20.58 -10.28 -12.40
C GLY A 4 -19.21 -9.64 -12.28
N PRO A 5 -18.33 -10.22 -11.46
CA PRO A 5 -16.93 -9.80 -11.36
C PRO A 5 -16.20 -9.82 -12.72
N TRP A 6 -16.69 -10.62 -13.68
CA TRP A 6 -16.19 -10.67 -15.05
C TRP A 6 -16.30 -9.32 -15.77
N GLN A 7 -17.45 -8.64 -15.67
CA GLN A 7 -17.65 -7.34 -16.33
C GLN A 7 -16.76 -6.25 -15.71
N VAL A 8 -16.53 -6.29 -14.40
CA VAL A 8 -15.63 -5.33 -13.73
C VAL A 8 -14.19 -5.48 -14.23
N ILE A 9 -13.73 -6.73 -14.42
CA ILE A 9 -12.40 -7.02 -14.98
C ILE A 9 -12.26 -6.48 -16.40
N ILE A 10 -13.26 -6.67 -17.28
CA ILE A 10 -13.19 -6.17 -18.67
C ILE A 10 -13.04 -4.64 -18.70
N VAL A 11 -13.80 -3.93 -17.85
CA VAL A 11 -13.75 -2.47 -17.76
C VAL A 11 -12.40 -2.01 -17.22
N LEU A 12 -11.87 -2.70 -16.20
CA LEU A 12 -10.56 -2.39 -15.62
C LEU A 12 -9.44 -2.50 -16.66
N VAL A 13 -9.47 -3.53 -17.51
CA VAL A 13 -8.49 -3.72 -18.60
C VAL A 13 -8.56 -2.57 -19.60
N ILE A 14 -9.75 -2.13 -19.99
CA ILE A 14 -9.92 -0.98 -20.91
C ILE A 14 -9.34 0.30 -20.30
N ILE A 15 -9.62 0.56 -19.02
CA ILE A 15 -9.07 1.72 -18.31
C ILE A 15 -7.53 1.62 -18.24
N LEU A 16 -6.98 0.44 -17.97
CA LEU A 16 -5.52 0.22 -17.95
C LEU A 16 -4.87 0.46 -19.31
N ILE A 17 -5.54 0.14 -20.43
CA ILE A 17 -5.03 0.42 -21.77
C ILE A 17 -5.05 1.92 -22.07
N LEU A 18 -6.13 2.63 -21.70
CA LEU A 18 -6.27 4.07 -21.93
C LEU A 18 -5.30 4.91 -21.10
N PHE A 19 -5.14 4.56 -19.82
CA PHE A 19 -4.27 5.28 -18.89
C PHE A 19 -2.83 4.76 -18.86
N GLY A 20 -2.61 3.51 -19.26
CA GLY A 20 -1.33 2.80 -19.19
C GLY A 20 -1.05 2.20 -17.81
N ALA A 21 -0.42 1.02 -17.78
CA ALA A 21 -0.10 0.29 -16.55
C ALA A 21 0.83 1.05 -15.57
N GLY A 22 1.59 2.04 -16.05
CA GLY A 22 2.50 2.84 -15.20
C GLY A 22 1.85 4.06 -14.54
N LYS A 23 0.79 4.63 -15.11
CA LYS A 23 0.18 5.85 -14.55
C LYS A 23 -0.74 5.56 -13.37
N LEU A 24 -1.51 4.47 -13.45
CA LEU A 24 -2.48 4.12 -12.40
C LEU A 24 -1.80 3.85 -11.04
N PRO A 25 -0.72 3.04 -10.93
CA PRO A 25 -0.04 2.80 -9.66
C PRO A 25 0.64 4.05 -9.11
N ARG A 26 1.16 4.93 -9.97
CA ARG A 26 1.80 6.17 -9.56
C ARG A 26 0.81 7.13 -8.89
N VAL A 27 -0.33 7.38 -9.56
CA VAL A 27 -1.39 8.25 -9.04
C VAL A 27 -2.03 7.66 -7.78
N MET A 28 -2.28 6.34 -7.77
CA MET A 28 -2.79 5.66 -6.57
C MET A 28 -1.79 5.69 -5.42
N GLY A 29 -0.49 5.60 -5.69
CA GLY A 29 0.56 5.71 -4.68
C GLY A 29 0.60 7.09 -4.02
N ASP A 30 0.45 8.17 -4.81
CA ASP A 30 0.39 9.54 -4.29
C ASP A 30 -0.91 9.80 -3.51
N LEU A 31 -2.04 9.30 -4.03
CA LEU A 31 -3.33 9.35 -3.34
C LEU A 31 -3.29 8.56 -2.01
N ALA A 32 -2.71 7.36 -2.02
CA ALA A 32 -2.61 6.51 -0.83
C ALA A 32 -1.73 7.13 0.26
N LYS A 33 -0.63 7.80 -0.12
CA LYS A 33 0.21 8.57 0.83
C LYS A 33 -0.60 9.72 1.44
N GLY A 34 -1.35 10.47 0.63
CA GLY A 34 -2.23 11.53 1.11
C GLY A 34 -3.28 11.02 2.10
N VAL A 35 -3.99 9.95 1.74
CA VAL A 35 -5.01 9.31 2.61
C VAL A 35 -4.38 8.72 3.87
N LYS A 36 -3.16 8.14 3.79
CA LYS A 36 -2.44 7.62 4.96
C LYS A 36 -2.07 8.73 5.93
N ASN A 37 -1.54 9.84 5.44
CA ASN A 37 -1.21 11.00 6.26
C ASN A 37 -2.46 11.66 6.84
N PHE A 38 -3.54 11.74 6.07
CA PHE A 38 -4.83 12.24 6.54
C PHE A 38 -5.41 11.36 7.66
N LYS A 39 -5.42 10.03 7.46
CA LYS A 39 -5.87 9.09 8.49
C LYS A 39 -4.97 9.12 9.72
N LYS A 40 -3.65 9.28 9.55
CA LYS A 40 -2.72 9.43 10.66
C LYS A 40 -3.01 10.71 11.45
N GLY A 41 -3.18 11.86 10.78
CA GLY A 41 -3.52 13.13 11.42
C GLY A 41 -4.82 13.07 12.22
N LEU A 42 -5.89 12.48 11.65
CA LEU A 42 -7.15 12.27 12.38
C LEU A 42 -6.97 11.34 13.59
N ASN A 43 -6.21 10.26 13.44
CA ASN A 43 -5.92 9.35 14.56
C ASN A 43 -4.99 9.99 15.62
N GLU A 44 -4.17 10.97 15.25
CA GLU A 44 -3.29 11.70 16.16
C GLU A 44 -4.10 12.75 16.94
N GLU A 45 -5.06 13.43 16.31
CA GLU A 45 -6.05 14.28 16.99
C GLU A 45 -6.92 13.48 17.97
N ASP A 46 -7.35 12.26 17.59
CA ASP A 46 -8.09 11.35 18.48
C ASP A 46 -7.20 10.77 19.61
N ARG A 47 -5.87 10.69 19.41
CA ARG A 47 -4.89 10.17 20.38
C ARG A 47 -4.25 11.23 21.25
N GLU A 48 -4.26 12.51 20.89
CA GLU A 48 -3.83 13.60 21.77
C GLU A 48 -4.79 13.78 22.96
N ALA A 49 -6.04 13.31 22.85
CA ALA A 49 -6.94 13.16 23.99
C ALA A 49 -6.64 11.92 24.86
N ALA A 50 -5.79 11.00 24.39
CA ALA A 50 -5.47 9.74 25.06
C ALA A 50 -4.00 9.32 24.80
N ILE A 51 -3.10 9.90 25.59
CA ILE A 51 -1.81 9.30 25.98
C ILE A 51 -0.66 9.52 24.98
N GLU A 52 0.17 10.51 25.33
CA GLU A 52 1.63 10.49 25.22
C GLU A 52 2.20 9.12 25.64
N SER A 53 2.32 8.16 24.71
CA SER A 53 3.15 6.94 24.85
C SER A 53 3.23 6.15 23.55
N LYS A 54 4.32 6.33 22.80
CA LYS A 54 5.26 5.28 22.38
C LYS A 54 6.22 5.80 21.30
N PRO A 55 7.54 5.87 21.56
CA PRO A 55 8.52 5.83 20.49
C PRO A 55 8.56 4.41 19.94
N ALA A 56 8.43 4.26 18.62
CA ALA A 56 8.67 2.99 17.93
C ALA A 56 9.77 3.22 16.89
N GLU A 57 11.01 3.20 17.36
CA GLU A 57 12.17 2.93 16.52
C GLU A 57 12.44 1.41 16.58
N THR A 58 12.63 0.80 15.40
CA THR A 58 13.35 -0.47 15.15
C THR A 58 12.62 -1.74 15.69
N VAL A 59 12.47 -2.89 15.04
CA VAL A 59 13.32 -3.69 14.14
C VAL A 59 12.41 -4.75 13.44
N ALA A 60 12.91 -5.34 12.36
CA ALA A 60 12.65 -6.69 11.82
C ALA A 60 11.69 -6.79 10.62
N ALA A 61 11.97 -7.57 9.57
CA ALA A 61 13.15 -8.25 9.06
C ALA A 61 12.65 -8.98 7.82
N THR A 62 13.33 -8.91 6.69
CA THR A 62 13.50 -10.08 5.81
C THR A 62 14.81 -9.90 5.05
N GLU A 63 15.90 -10.23 5.75
CA GLU A 63 17.08 -10.81 5.14
C GLU A 63 16.64 -12.03 4.32
N SER A 64 16.81 -11.97 3.01
CA SER A 64 16.68 -13.11 2.10
C SER A 64 18.02 -13.82 2.04
N GLU A 65 18.12 -14.94 2.76
CA GLU A 65 18.70 -16.22 2.34
C GLU A 65 19.50 -16.21 1.02
N LYS A 66 20.83 -16.32 1.12
CA LYS A 66 21.71 -17.11 0.22
C LYS A 66 22.98 -17.51 0.97
N ASP A 67 22.81 -18.40 1.95
CA ASP A 67 23.88 -19.29 2.39
C ASP A 67 23.65 -20.66 1.71
N THR A 68 24.15 -20.79 0.47
CA THR A 68 24.40 -22.09 -0.16
C THR A 68 25.48 -21.89 -1.22
N ALA A 69 26.72 -21.79 -0.77
CA ALA A 69 27.91 -22.13 -1.54
C ALA A 69 29.03 -22.47 -0.55
N ALA A 70 28.73 -23.44 0.32
CA ALA A 70 29.72 -24.12 1.12
C ALA A 70 30.74 -24.78 0.17
N ARG A 71 31.94 -24.24 0.25
CA ARG A 71 33.23 -24.92 0.16
C ARG A 71 33.15 -26.38 0.63
N THR A 72 33.06 -27.31 -0.32
CA THR A 72 33.62 -28.66 -0.27
C THR A 72 33.99 -29.08 -1.69
#